data_AF-A0A5B7I5F1-F1
#
_entry.id   AF-A0A5B7I5F1-F1
#
_cell.length_a   1.000
_cell.length_b   1.000
_cell.length_c   1.000
_cell.angle_alpha   90.00
_cell.angle_beta   90.00
_cell.angle_gamma   90.00
#
_symmetry.space_group_name_H-M   'P 1'
#
loop_
_entity.id
_entity.type
_entity.pdbx_description
1 polymer ?
#
loop_
_entity_poly.entity_id
_entity_poly.type
_entity_poly.pdbx_seq_one_letter_code
_entity_poly.pdbx_strand_id
1 'polypeptide(L)'
;MPARLICGQEMRLPIDLATGRPPGEQLPSEVPDYVNEVQKRMLTTQDTLAANLQIVGQVMWGHYEKRMCGTQNAVGDLVWLYNPRRTQERVPKLQSPWE
;
A
#
# COMPACT_ATOMS: atom_id res chain seq x y z
N MET A 1 -10.87 -8.54 6.21
CA MET A 1 -9.57 -9.25 6.29
C MET A 1 -8.90 -9.23 4.92
N PRO A 2 -7.61 -8.90 4.82
CA PRO A 2 -6.89 -8.73 3.54
C PRO A 2 -7.00 -9.94 2.60
N ALA A 3 -7.07 -11.16 3.14
CA ALA A 3 -7.23 -12.39 2.36
C ALA A 3 -8.46 -12.40 1.43
N ARG A 4 -9.60 -11.80 1.84
CA ARG A 4 -10.81 -11.75 1.00
C ARG A 4 -10.64 -10.83 -0.22
N LEU A 5 -9.87 -9.75 -0.06
CA LEU A 5 -9.60 -8.80 -1.14
C LEU A 5 -8.65 -9.38 -2.18
N ILE A 6 -7.70 -10.22 -1.75
CA ILE A 6 -6.66 -10.80 -2.62
C ILE A 6 -7.13 -12.13 -3.23
N CYS A 7 -7.75 -13.01 -2.45
CA CYS A 7 -8.11 -14.37 -2.87
C CYS A 7 -9.57 -14.51 -3.31
N GLY A 8 -10.38 -13.45 -3.23
CA GLY A 8 -11.81 -13.48 -3.59
C GLY A 8 -12.71 -14.32 -2.66
N GLN A 9 -12.12 -14.98 -1.67
CA GLN A 9 -12.80 -15.82 -0.68
C GLN A 9 -12.20 -15.62 0.70
N GLU A 10 -13.02 -15.83 1.72
CA GLU A 10 -12.52 -15.91 3.09
C GLU A 10 -11.80 -17.24 3.27
N MET A 11 -10.47 -17.18 3.23
CA MET A 11 -9.63 -18.33 3.54
C MET A 11 -9.82 -18.65 5.03
N ARG A 12 -10.32 -19.86 5.32
CA ARG A 12 -10.46 -20.37 6.70
C ARG A 12 -9.08 -20.73 7.23
N LEU A 13 -8.31 -19.71 7.60
CA LEU A 13 -7.05 -19.85 8.31
C LEU A 13 -7.37 -20.17 9.78
N PRO A 14 -6.58 -21.05 10.43
CA PRO A 14 -6.60 -21.16 11.89
C PRO A 14 -6.48 -19.76 12.50
N ILE A 15 -7.26 -19.47 13.55
CA ILE A 15 -7.31 -18.13 14.14
C ILE A 15 -5.94 -17.65 14.63
N ASP A 16 -5.11 -18.59 15.08
CA ASP A 16 -3.70 -18.43 15.47
C ASP A 16 -2.83 -17.86 14.34
N LEU A 17 -3.15 -18.18 13.08
CA LEU A 17 -2.44 -17.71 11.89
C LEU A 17 -2.94 -16.34 11.43
N ALA A 18 -4.25 -16.07 11.60
CA ALA A 18 -4.86 -14.82 11.14
C ALA A 18 -4.56 -13.63 12.07
N THR A 19 -4.51 -13.88 13.38
CA THR A 19 -4.36 -12.83 14.41
C THR A 19 -2.95 -12.83 15.03
N GLY A 20 -2.16 -13.86 14.74
CA GLY A 20 -0.93 -14.16 15.46
C GLY A 20 -1.23 -14.95 16.74
N ARG A 21 -0.26 -15.77 17.18
CA ARG A 21 -0.41 -16.55 18.41
C ARG A 21 -0.36 -15.63 19.63
N PRO A 22 -1.36 -15.68 20.54
CA PRO A 22 -1.30 -14.91 21.78
C PRO A 22 -0.17 -15.43 22.70
N PRO A 23 0.52 -14.54 23.43
CA PRO A 23 1.60 -14.92 24.34
C PRO A 23 1.03 -15.67 25.55
N GLY A 24 0.95 -17.00 25.46
CA GLY A 24 0.42 -17.85 26.54
C GLY A 24 -0.21 -19.17 26.07
N GLU A 25 -0.46 -19.34 24.77
CA GLU A 25 -1.11 -20.54 24.25
C GLU A 25 -0.07 -21.63 23.98
N GLN A 26 -0.04 -22.64 24.85
CA GLN A 26 0.81 -23.82 24.71
C GLN A 26 0.19 -24.77 23.68
N LEU A 27 1.01 -25.27 22.77
CA LEU A 27 0.62 -26.30 21.81
C LEU A 27 0.06 -27.52 22.59
N PRO A 28 -1.01 -28.17 22.12
CA PRO A 28 -1.32 -29.52 22.58
C PRO A 28 -0.06 -30.40 22.44
N SER A 29 0.23 -31.20 23.46
CA SER A 29 1.50 -31.94 23.60
C SER A 29 1.80 -32.92 22.45
N GLU A 30 0.83 -33.20 21.58
CA GLU A 30 0.94 -34.09 20.43
C GLU A 30 0.33 -33.44 19.19
N VAL A 31 1.08 -32.53 18.55
CA VAL A 31 0.75 -32.07 17.19
C VAL A 31 1.49 -32.98 16.19
N PRO A 32 0.80 -33.60 15.22
CA PRO A 32 1.46 -34.42 14.20
C PRO A 32 2.54 -33.63 13.46
N ASP A 33 3.68 -34.28 13.18
CA ASP A 33 4.82 -33.64 12.49
C ASP A 33 4.43 -32.94 11.19
N TYR A 34 3.47 -33.52 10.48
CA TYR A 34 2.88 -32.95 9.26
C TYR A 34 2.26 -31.56 9.48
N VAL A 35 1.50 -31.38 10.57
CA VAL A 35 0.85 -30.10 10.89
C VAL A 35 1.91 -29.04 11.20
N ASN A 36 2.98 -29.43 11.91
CA ASN A 36 4.11 -28.54 12.19
C ASN A 36 4.85 -28.11 10.91
N GLU A 37 5.06 -29.02 9.96
CA GLU A 37 5.70 -28.70 8.68
C GLU A 37 4.85 -27.71 7.87
N VAL A 38 3.55 -27.97 7.75
CA VAL A 38 2.62 -27.08 7.03
C VAL A 38 2.59 -25.70 7.68
N GLN A 39 2.54 -25.63 9.02
CA GLN A 39 2.54 -24.35 9.73
C GLN A 39 3.84 -23.57 9.51
N LYS A 40 5.00 -24.23 9.56
CA LYS A 40 6.30 -23.60 9.27
C LYS A 40 6.36 -23.04 7.84
N ARG A 41 5.85 -23.79 6.86
CA ARG A 41 5.78 -23.35 5.46
C ARG A 41 4.85 -22.16 5.27
N MET A 42 3.74 -22.09 6.01
CA MET A 42 2.84 -20.95 5.97
C MET A 42 3.47 -19.70 6.58
N LEU A 43 4.11 -19.82 7.76
CA LEU A 43 4.77 -18.69 8.41
C LEU A 43 5.88 -18.10 7.55
N THR A 44 6.75 -18.95 7.00
CA THR A 44 7.80 -18.51 6.07
C THR A 44 7.22 -17.82 4.83
N THR A 45 6.13 -18.33 4.28
CA THR A 45 5.44 -17.66 3.16
C THR A 45 4.91 -16.29 3.58
N GLN A 46 4.29 -16.17 4.76
CA GLN A 46 3.77 -14.90 5.27
C GLN A 46 4.90 -13.88 5.48
N ASP A 47 6.03 -14.30 6.03
CA ASP A 47 7.21 -13.43 6.22
C ASP A 47 7.72 -12.89 4.89
N THR A 48 7.80 -13.74 3.86
CA THR A 48 8.21 -13.29 2.51
C THR A 48 7.21 -12.31 1.90
N LEU A 49 5.90 -12.55 2.07
CA LEU A 49 4.86 -11.65 1.59
C LEU A 49 4.93 -10.30 2.30
N ALA A 50 5.16 -10.28 3.61
CA ALA A 50 5.32 -9.06 4.40
C ALA A 50 6.54 -8.25 3.96
N ALA A 51 7.69 -8.91 3.78
CA ALA A 51 8.91 -8.27 3.28
C ALA A 51 8.70 -7.67 1.88
N ASN A 52 8.06 -8.42 0.98
CA ASN A 52 7.76 -7.95 -0.37
C ASN A 52 6.83 -6.74 -0.36
N LEU A 53 5.78 -6.74 0.46
CA LEU A 53 4.88 -5.60 0.61
C LEU A 53 5.61 -4.36 1.12
N GLN A 54 6.54 -4.51 2.06
CA GLN A 54 7.35 -3.40 2.56
C GLN A 54 8.23 -2.81 1.44
N ILE A 55 8.90 -3.66 0.65
CA ILE A 55 9.74 -3.23 -0.47
C ILE A 55 8.90 -2.50 -1.53
N VAL A 56 7.76 -3.07 -1.93
CA VAL A 56 6.86 -2.43 -2.91
C VAL A 56 6.34 -1.09 -2.37
N GLY A 57 6.03 -1.00 -1.07
CA GLY A 57 5.64 0.25 -0.42
C GLY A 57 6.73 1.33 -0.49
N GLN A 58 7.99 0.97 -0.22
CA GLN A 58 9.13 1.89 -0.32
C GLN A 58 9.38 2.34 -1.76
N VAL A 59 9.31 1.43 -2.73
CA VAL A 59 9.45 1.74 -4.16
C VAL A 59 8.32 2.68 -4.60
N MET A 60 7.08 2.39 -4.20
CA MET A 60 5.92 3.22 -4.52
C MET A 60 6.06 4.61 -3.90
N TRP A 61 6.47 4.71 -2.63
CA TRP A 61 6.80 5.98 -1.98
C TRP A 61 7.82 6.78 -2.80
N GLY A 62 8.93 6.16 -3.21
CA GLY A 62 9.95 6.82 -4.02
C GLY A 62 9.44 7.30 -5.38
N HIS A 63 8.53 6.57 -6.02
CA HIS A 63 7.89 7.01 -7.26
C HIS A 63 6.99 8.23 -7.06
N TYR A 64 6.23 8.29 -5.96
CA TYR A 64 5.44 9.47 -5.60
C TYR A 64 6.34 10.66 -5.29
N GLU A 65 7.38 10.47 -4.49
CA GLU A 65 8.33 11.53 -4.13
C GLU A 65 9.05 12.10 -5.36
N LYS A 66 9.49 11.24 -6.30
CA LYS A 66 10.09 11.68 -7.56
C LYS A 66 9.12 12.45 -8.46
N ARG A 67 7.82 12.13 -8.43
CA ARG A 67 6.79 12.90 -9.14
C ARG A 67 6.46 14.22 -8.45
N MET A 68 6.54 14.26 -7.12
CA MET A 68 6.27 15.45 -6.30
C MET A 68 7.43 16.45 -6.36
N CYS A 69 8.67 15.96 -6.50
CA CYS A 69 9.84 16.78 -6.79
C CYS A 69 9.82 17.21 -8.27
N GLY A 70 8.84 18.04 -8.63
CA GLY A 70 8.93 18.90 -9.81
C GLY A 70 10.13 19.84 -9.69
N THR A 71 10.48 20.52 -10.78
CA THR A 71 11.55 21.52 -10.80
C THR A 71 11.43 22.45 -9.57
N GLN A 72 12.45 22.45 -8.71
CA GLN A 72 12.52 23.39 -7.59
C GLN A 72 12.63 24.79 -8.18
N ASN A 73 11.55 25.56 -8.11
CA ASN A 73 11.54 26.93 -8.60
C ASN A 73 12.44 27.78 -7.71
N ALA A 74 13.43 28.43 -8.30
CA ALA A 74 14.27 29.41 -7.62
C ALA A 74 13.58 30.78 -7.60
N VAL A 75 14.04 31.67 -6.71
CA VAL A 75 13.60 33.06 -6.68
C VAL A 75 14.05 33.72 -7.99
N GLY A 76 13.10 34.02 -8.88
CA GLY A 76 13.34 34.60 -10.20
C GLY A 76 12.88 33.73 -11.38
N ASP A 77 12.47 32.48 -11.14
CA ASP A 77 11.95 31.61 -12.20
C ASP A 77 10.54 32.01 -12.65
N LEU A 78 10.30 31.95 -13.97
CA LEU A 78 8.95 32.09 -14.53
C LEU A 78 8.16 30.80 -14.31
N VAL A 79 7.15 30.89 -13.44
CA VAL A 79 6.26 29.77 -13.10
C VAL A 79 4.85 30.13 -13.58
N TRP A 80 4.22 29.21 -14.31
CA TRP A 80 2.80 29.33 -14.66
C TRP A 80 1.95 29.00 -13.44
N LEU A 81 1.09 29.95 -13.04
CA LEU A 81 0.13 29.71 -11.97
C LEU A 81 -1.18 29.20 -12.58
N TYR A 82 -1.59 27.99 -12.21
CA TYR A 82 -2.92 27.51 -12.57
C TYR A 82 -3.97 28.27 -11.73
N ASN A 83 -4.63 29.25 -12.36
CA ASN A 83 -5.65 30.09 -11.76
C ASN A 83 -6.88 30.20 -12.66
N PRO A 84 -7.79 29.20 -12.64
CA PRO A 84 -8.99 29.23 -13.44
C PRO A 84 -9.97 30.29 -12.91
N ARG A 85 -9.85 31.54 -13.37
CA ARG A 85 -10.82 32.61 -13.08
C ARG A 85 -11.96 32.58 -14.08
N ARG A 86 -13.19 32.50 -13.56
CA ARG A 86 -14.41 32.60 -14.38
C ARG A 86 -14.82 34.07 -14.51
N THR A 87 -14.61 34.66 -15.68
CA THR A 87 -15.18 35.97 -16.03
C THR A 87 -16.55 35.78 -16.67
N GLN A 88 -17.60 36.41 -16.13
CA GLN A 88 -18.99 36.27 -16.63
C GLN A 88 -19.14 36.67 -18.11
N GLU A 89 -18.31 37.58 -18.62
CA GLU A 89 -18.38 38.08 -19.99
C GLU A 89 -17.84 37.11 -21.06
N ARG A 90 -17.14 36.04 -20.67
CA ARG A 90 -16.52 35.09 -21.63
C ARG A 90 -16.94 33.65 -21.36
N VAL A 91 -17.13 32.90 -22.44
CA VAL A 91 -17.41 31.47 -22.35
C VAL A 91 -16.23 30.73 -21.71
N PRO A 92 -16.46 29.79 -20.77
CA PRO A 92 -15.41 29.09 -20.02
C PRO A 92 -14.37 28.35 -20.89
N LYS A 93 -14.74 28.00 -22.13
CA LYS A 93 -13.85 27.31 -23.09
C LYS A 93 -12.86 28.25 -23.80
N LEU A 94 -13.09 29.57 -23.78
CA LEU A 94 -12.22 30.58 -24.39
C LEU A 94 -11.44 31.39 -23.32
N GLN A 95 -11.39 30.89 -22.09
CA GLN A 95 -10.60 31.46 -20.99
C GLN A 95 -9.31 30.65 -20.82
N SER A 96 -8.17 31.32 -20.73
CA SER A 96 -6.91 30.67 -20.32
C SER A 96 -6.93 30.48 -18.80
N PRO A 97 -6.70 29.26 -18.30
CA PRO A 97 -6.64 29.01 -16.86
C PRO A 97 -5.23 29.24 -16.27
N TRP A 98 -4.31 29.78 -17.06
CA TRP A 98 -2.91 30.01 -16.69
C TRP A 98 -2.68 31.52 -16.58
N GLU A 99 -2.07 31.94 -15.48
CA GLU A 99 -1.52 33.28 -15.26
C GLU A 99 0.00 33.26 -15.28
#